data_AF-A0A947ARH3-F1
#
_entry.id   AF-A0A947ARH3-F1
#
_cell.length_a   1.000
_cell.length_b   1.000
_cell.length_c   1.000
_cell.angle_alpha   90.00
_cell.angle_beta   90.00
_cell.angle_gamma   90.00
#
_symmetry.space_group_name_H-M   'P 1'
#
loop_
_entity.id
_entity.type
_entity.pdbx_description
1 polymer ?
#
loop_
_entity_poly.entity_id
_entity_poly.type
_entity_poly.pdbx_seq_one_letter_code
_entity_poly.pdbx_strand_id
1 'polypeptide(L)'
;FSTLAEVEVRHQEQLLEQYQKMTGKSISIEEFISQIVQPMMEGGMSTAEYLSRYQPDLSSVSDVLSLALSIEAQALDLYQRAAGNATDKSITEVLFKIAEEERTHIDRLATMINSIH
;
A
#
# COMPACT_ATOMS: atom_id res chain seq x y z
N PHE A 1 13.06 -5.32 11.81
CA PHE A 1 12.14 -4.73 10.82
C PHE A 1 11.31 -5.86 10.26
N SER A 2 9.99 -5.78 10.40
CA SER A 2 9.13 -6.48 9.45
C SER A 2 9.48 -5.96 8.06
N THR A 3 9.62 -6.86 7.09
CA THR A 3 9.86 -6.43 5.71
C THR A 3 8.67 -5.61 5.21
N LEU A 4 8.87 -4.68 4.27
CA LEU A 4 7.76 -3.92 3.65
C LEU A 4 6.66 -4.88 3.17
N ALA A 5 7.06 -6.03 2.62
CA ALA A 5 6.16 -7.10 2.21
C ALA A 5 5.25 -7.64 3.33
N GLU A 6 5.73 -7.75 4.58
CA GLU A 6 4.88 -8.19 5.71
C GLU A 6 3.81 -7.15 6.07
N VAL A 7 4.13 -5.86 5.91
CA VAL A 7 3.21 -4.76 6.17
C VAL A 7 2.11 -4.72 5.12
N GLU A 8 2.48 -4.86 3.84
CA GLU A 8 1.52 -4.94 2.72
C GLU A 8 0.56 -6.12 2.87
N VAL A 9 1.03 -7.28 3.31
CA VAL A 9 0.14 -8.43 3.57
C VAL A 9 -0.93 -8.07 4.61
N ARG A 10 -0.55 -7.33 5.65
CA ARG A 10 -1.48 -6.89 6.70
C ARG A 10 -2.52 -5.90 6.15
N HIS A 11 -2.16 -5.01 5.24
CA HIS A 11 -3.11 -4.10 4.61
C HIS A 11 -4.13 -4.89 3.75
N GLN A 12 -3.66 -5.86 2.97
CA GLN A 12 -4.52 -6.76 2.20
C GLN A 12 -5.50 -7.54 3.08
N GLU A 13 -5.04 -8.06 4.22
CA GLU A 13 -5.89 -8.72 5.22
C GLU A 13 -6.94 -7.77 5.80
N GLN A 14 -6.58 -6.53 6.13
CA GLN A 14 -7.52 -5.51 6.62
C GLN A 14 -8.59 -5.19 5.56
N LEU A 15 -8.21 -5.05 4.29
CA LEU A 15 -9.15 -4.82 3.18
C LEU A 15 -10.09 -6.01 2.97
N LEU A 16 -9.57 -7.24 3.02
CA LEU A 16 -10.37 -8.46 2.94
C LEU A 16 -11.41 -8.52 4.06
N GLU A 17 -11.02 -8.25 5.29
CA GLU A 17 -11.93 -8.27 6.44
C GLU A 17 -13.11 -7.31 6.22
N GLN A 18 -12.86 -6.10 5.71
CA GLN A 18 -13.93 -5.14 5.41
C GLN A 18 -14.80 -5.60 4.24
N TYR A 19 -14.20 -6.12 3.17
CA TYR A 19 -14.96 -6.66 2.04
C TYR A 19 -15.93 -7.76 2.50
N GLN A 20 -15.46 -8.69 3.34
CA GLN A 20 -16.29 -9.77 3.87
C GLN A 20 -17.43 -9.22 4.75
N LYS A 21 -17.16 -8.24 5.62
CA LYS A 21 -18.18 -7.58 6.45
C LYS A 21 -19.26 -6.89 5.61
N MET A 22 -18.87 -6.20 4.55
CA MET A 22 -19.79 -5.47 3.67
C MET A 22 -20.65 -6.38 2.81
N THR A 23 -20.03 -7.41 2.22
CA THR A 23 -20.70 -8.26 1.22
C THR A 23 -21.36 -9.48 1.85
N GLY A 24 -21.03 -9.81 3.10
CA GLY A 24 -21.40 -11.06 3.76
C GLY A 24 -20.73 -12.30 3.14
N LYS A 25 -19.81 -12.13 2.18
CA LYS A 25 -19.09 -13.23 1.55
C LYS A 25 -17.94 -13.69 2.44
N SER A 26 -17.66 -14.98 2.43
CA SER A 26 -16.47 -15.56 3.05
C SER A 26 -15.57 -16.10 1.94
N ILE A 27 -14.59 -15.31 1.53
CA ILE A 27 -13.60 -15.65 0.49
C ILE A 27 -12.20 -15.64 1.07
N SER A 28 -11.28 -16.42 0.52
CA SER A 28 -9.87 -16.39 0.94
C SER A 28 -9.13 -15.16 0.40
N ILE A 29 -7.94 -14.88 0.91
CA ILE A 29 -7.10 -13.79 0.40
C ILE A 29 -6.68 -14.04 -1.05
N GLU A 30 -6.44 -15.29 -1.44
CA GLU A 30 -6.12 -15.66 -2.82
C GLU A 30 -7.30 -15.40 -3.76
N GLU A 31 -8.51 -15.76 -3.32
CA GLU A 31 -9.73 -15.51 -4.09
C GLU A 31 -10.01 -14.00 -4.19
N PHE A 32 -9.78 -13.24 -3.12
CA PHE A 32 -9.93 -11.79 -3.11
C PHE A 32 -8.95 -11.11 -4.07
N ILE A 33 -7.67 -11.48 -4.02
CA ILE A 33 -6.64 -10.97 -4.93
C ILE A 33 -6.96 -11.36 -6.38
N SER A 34 -7.50 -12.56 -6.62
CA SER A 34 -7.89 -13.00 -7.97
C SER A 34 -9.03 -12.18 -8.60
N GLN A 35 -9.84 -11.50 -7.78
CA GLN A 35 -10.89 -10.59 -8.25
C GLN A 35 -10.34 -9.25 -8.73
N ILE A 36 -9.06 -8.95 -8.47
CA ILE A 36 -8.41 -7.72 -8.94
C ILE A 36 -8.12 -7.87 -10.44
N VAL A 37 -8.59 -6.90 -11.23
CA VAL A 37 -8.49 -6.93 -12.70
C VAL A 37 -7.04 -6.94 -13.19
N GLN A 38 -6.09 -6.40 -12.42
CA GLN A 38 -4.65 -6.46 -12.69
C GLN A 38 -3.84 -6.55 -11.40
N PRO A 39 -2.72 -7.31 -11.38
CA PRO A 39 -1.81 -7.33 -10.23
C PRO A 39 -1.16 -5.96 -10.07
N MET A 40 -1.62 -5.21 -9.08
CA MET A 40 -1.14 -3.87 -8.75
C MET A 40 -0.60 -3.89 -7.33
N MET A 41 0.49 -3.15 -7.10
CA MET A 41 0.94 -2.83 -5.75
C MET A 41 0.03 -1.74 -5.17
N GLU A 42 0.05 -1.55 -3.85
CA GLU A 42 -0.84 -0.59 -3.16
C GLU A 42 -0.68 0.85 -3.65
N GLY A 43 0.50 1.20 -4.17
CA GLY A 43 0.73 2.47 -4.86
C GLY A 43 0.11 2.57 -6.26
N GLY A 44 -0.83 1.71 -6.63
CA GLY A 44 -1.64 1.87 -7.85
C GLY A 44 -0.92 1.56 -9.18
N MET A 45 0.17 0.82 -9.16
CA MET A 45 0.88 0.35 -10.36
C MET A 45 1.43 -1.05 -10.14
N SER A 46 1.61 -1.80 -11.23
CA SER A 46 2.32 -3.07 -11.21
C SER A 46 3.83 -2.87 -10.94
N THR A 47 4.49 -3.92 -10.45
CA THR A 47 5.96 -3.90 -10.27
C THR A 47 6.70 -3.55 -11.56
N ALA A 48 6.23 -4.05 -12.71
CA ALA A 48 6.85 -3.76 -14.01
C ALA A 48 6.74 -2.27 -14.39
N GLU A 49 5.61 -1.63 -14.10
CA GLU A 49 5.43 -0.19 -14.33
C GLU A 49 6.33 0.64 -13.41
N TYR A 50 6.46 0.26 -12.14
CA TYR A 50 7.39 0.90 -11.21
C TYR A 50 8.84 0.84 -11.70
N LEU A 51 9.30 -0.35 -12.10
CA LEU A 51 10.67 -0.53 -12.60
C LEU A 51 10.91 0.20 -13.92
N SER A 52 9.93 0.21 -14.83
CA SER A 52 10.02 0.91 -16.11
C SER A 52 10.02 2.44 -15.94
N ARG A 53 9.19 2.96 -15.04
CA ARG A 53 9.03 4.40 -14.80
C ARG A 53 10.22 5.00 -14.07
N TYR A 54 10.64 4.37 -12.97
CA TYR A 54 11.66 4.94 -12.09
C TYR A 54 13.08 4.43 -12.38
N GLN A 55 13.21 3.28 -13.05
CA GLN A 55 14.50 2.65 -13.40
C GLN A 55 15.52 2.67 -12.24
N PRO A 56 15.13 2.26 -11.02
CA PRO A 56 16.02 2.32 -9.87
C PRO A 56 17.18 1.35 -10.03
N ASP A 57 18.37 1.72 -9.55
CA ASP A 57 19.43 0.74 -9.33
C ASP A 57 19.06 -0.11 -8.11
N LEU A 58 18.63 -1.36 -8.35
CA LEU A 58 18.23 -2.29 -7.30
C LEU A 58 19.41 -2.72 -6.39
N SER A 59 20.65 -2.39 -6.76
CA SER A 59 21.83 -2.55 -5.89
C SER A 59 22.12 -1.32 -5.02
N SER A 60 21.51 -0.17 -5.33
CA SER A 60 21.58 1.06 -4.54
C SER A 60 20.50 1.06 -3.45
N VAL A 61 20.93 1.04 -2.19
CA VAL A 61 20.02 1.15 -1.04
C VAL A 61 19.20 2.44 -1.12
N SER A 62 19.80 3.55 -1.56
CA SER A 62 19.12 4.84 -1.69
C SER A 62 17.99 4.79 -2.74
N ASP A 63 18.24 4.15 -3.88
CA ASP A 63 17.25 4.04 -4.96
C ASP A 63 16.09 3.13 -4.54
N VAL A 64 16.40 2.02 -3.87
CA VAL A 64 15.39 1.09 -3.33
C VAL A 64 14.51 1.78 -2.29
N LEU A 65 15.10 2.56 -1.37
CA LEU A 65 14.33 3.33 -0.38
C LEU A 65 13.51 4.44 -1.03
N SER A 66 14.03 5.09 -2.07
CA SER A 66 13.31 6.13 -2.82
C SER A 66 12.13 5.55 -3.61
N LEU A 67 12.28 4.35 -4.16
CA LEU A 67 11.19 3.61 -4.79
C LEU A 67 10.12 3.26 -3.75
N ALA A 68 10.51 2.71 -2.60
CA ALA A 68 9.58 2.38 -1.51
C ALA A 68 8.82 3.63 -1.06
N LEU A 69 9.51 4.76 -0.82
CA LEU A 69 8.89 6.02 -0.46
C LEU A 69 7.85 6.49 -1.50
N SER A 70 8.14 6.28 -2.79
CA SER A 70 7.23 6.64 -3.88
C SER A 70 5.99 5.74 -3.93
N ILE A 71 6.13 4.45 -3.59
CA ILE A 71 5.00 3.52 -3.48
C ILE A 71 4.10 3.96 -2.32
N GLU A 72 4.67 4.19 -1.14
CA GLU A 72 3.96 4.61 0.07
C GLU A 72 3.22 5.94 -0.11
N ALA A 73 3.85 6.92 -0.75
CA ALA A 73 3.21 8.20 -1.06
C ALA A 73 2.00 8.06 -2.00
N GLN A 74 2.08 7.14 -2.96
CA GLN A 74 0.96 6.85 -3.86
C GLN A 74 -0.15 6.06 -3.15
N ALA A 75 0.19 5.11 -2.28
CA ALA A 75 -0.75 4.39 -1.45
C ALA A 75 -1.50 5.35 -0.51
N LEU A 76 -0.78 6.27 0.14
CA LEU A 76 -1.36 7.33 0.97
C LEU A 76 -2.40 8.16 0.21
N ASP A 77 -2.05 8.68 -0.97
CA ASP A 77 -2.99 9.44 -1.81
C ASP A 77 -4.20 8.60 -2.22
N LEU A 78 -3.98 7.34 -2.60
CA LEU A 78 -5.03 6.41 -2.98
C LEU A 78 -6.03 6.18 -1.82
N TYR A 79 -5.54 5.87 -0.63
CA TYR A 79 -6.38 5.63 0.55
C TYR A 79 -7.10 6.90 1.01
N GLN A 80 -6.46 8.07 0.97
CA GLN A 80 -7.12 9.35 1.29
C GLN A 80 -8.25 9.68 0.31
N ARG A 81 -8.03 9.50 -1.00
CA ARG A 81 -9.07 9.71 -2.01
C ARG A 81 -10.18 8.68 -1.88
N ALA A 82 -9.86 7.42 -1.62
CA ALA A 82 -10.85 6.37 -1.40
C ALA A 82 -11.70 6.67 -0.16
N ALA A 83 -11.10 7.10 0.95
CA ALA A 83 -11.79 7.48 2.17
C ALA A 83 -12.74 8.67 1.94
N GLY A 84 -12.30 9.69 1.17
CA GLY A 84 -13.12 10.85 0.81
C GLY A 84 -14.31 10.53 -0.11
N ASN A 85 -14.22 9.44 -0.88
CA ASN A 85 -15.29 8.98 -1.76
C ASN A 85 -16.20 7.91 -1.12
N ALA A 86 -15.82 7.33 0.01
CA ALA A 86 -16.58 6.30 0.69
C ALA A 86 -17.83 6.90 1.36
N THR A 87 -18.98 6.24 1.18
CA THR A 87 -20.26 6.66 1.77
C THR A 87 -20.55 6.00 3.11
N ASP A 88 -19.91 4.85 3.38
CA ASP A 88 -20.07 4.12 4.64
C ASP A 88 -18.98 4.54 5.62
N LYS A 89 -19.40 5.00 6.81
CA LYS A 89 -18.51 5.52 7.85
C LYS A 89 -17.47 4.49 8.31
N SER A 90 -17.84 3.22 8.40
CA SER A 90 -16.91 2.16 8.83
C SER A 90 -15.79 1.94 7.82
N ILE A 91 -16.10 2.05 6.52
CA ILE A 91 -15.11 1.98 5.45
C ILE A 91 -14.21 3.20 5.48
N THR A 92 -14.79 4.39 5.61
CA THR A 92 -14.05 5.64 5.70
C THR A 92 -13.03 5.59 6.84
N GLU A 93 -13.43 5.10 8.02
CA GLU A 93 -12.54 4.97 9.18
C GLU A 93 -11.37 3.99 8.92
N VAL A 94 -11.62 2.86 8.27
CA VAL A 94 -10.56 1.90 7.94
C VAL A 94 -9.61 2.45 6.89
N LEU A 95 -10.12 3.07 5.83
CA LEU A 95 -9.27 3.66 4.78
C LEU A 95 -8.42 4.81 5.33
N PHE A 96 -8.97 5.65 6.22
CA PHE A 96 -8.17 6.67 6.91
C PHE A 96 -7.10 6.05 7.81
N LYS A 97 -7.42 4.96 8.51
CA LYS A 97 -6.43 4.27 9.34
C LYS A 97 -5.27 3.75 8.50
N ILE A 98 -5.53 3.11 7.36
CA ILE A 98 -4.47 2.63 6.47
C ILE A 98 -3.65 3.82 5.93
N ALA A 99 -4.29 4.93 5.55
CA ALA A 99 -3.57 6.15 5.15
C ALA A 99 -2.62 6.67 6.25
N GLU A 100 -3.00 6.61 7.54
CA GLU A 100 -2.10 6.99 8.64
C GLU A 100 -0.94 6.00 8.83
N GLU A 101 -1.17 4.70 8.55
CA GLU A 101 -0.12 3.68 8.52
C GLU A 101 0.92 4.04 7.44
N GLU A 102 0.51 4.42 6.22
CA GLU A 102 1.45 4.82 5.15
C GLU A 102 2.23 6.09 5.48
N ARG A 103 1.60 7.07 6.14
CA ARG A 103 2.33 8.26 6.61
C ARG A 103 3.45 7.88 7.58
N THR A 104 3.19 6.91 8.45
CA THR A 104 4.20 6.40 9.38
C THR A 104 5.34 5.68 8.64
N HIS A 105 5.04 4.97 7.56
CA HIS A 105 6.05 4.34 6.70
C HIS A 105 6.92 5.39 5.99
N ILE A 106 6.30 6.41 5.41
CA ILE A 106 6.96 7.56 4.79
C ILE A 106 7.96 8.22 5.74
N ASP A 107 7.53 8.53 6.98
CA ASP A 107 8.40 9.18 7.97
C ASP A 107 9.62 8.32 8.33
N ARG A 108 9.42 7.00 8.42
CA ARG A 108 10.51 6.03 8.69
C ARG A 108 11.47 5.94 7.51
N LEU A 109 10.95 5.83 6.29
CA LEU A 109 11.77 5.76 5.07
C LEU A 109 12.57 7.06 4.87
N ALA A 110 11.95 8.22 5.09
CA ALA A 110 12.62 9.51 5.04
C ALA A 110 13.76 9.58 6.08
N THR A 111 13.53 9.09 7.30
CA THR A 111 14.57 8.99 8.34
C THR A 111 15.74 8.10 7.89
N MET A 112 15.45 6.95 7.26
CA MET A 112 16.49 6.05 6.74
C MET A 112 17.30 6.70 5.62
N ILE A 113 16.64 7.35 4.65
CA ILE A 113 17.31 8.06 3.55
C ILE A 113 18.25 9.14 4.11
N ASN A 114 17.78 9.94 5.07
CA ASN A 114 18.60 10.95 5.73
C ASN A 114 19.79 10.38 6.52
N SER A 115 19.72 9.12 6.96
CA SER A 115 20.81 8.45 7.68
C SER A 115 21.88 7.83 6.78
N ILE A 116 21.61 7.71 5.48
CA ILE A 116 22.53 7.17 4.47
C ILE A 116 23.41 8.29 3.88
N HIS A 117 22.99 9.55 4.04
CA HIS A 117 23.73 10.76 3.68
C HIS A 117 24.53 11.31 4.86
#